data_AF-A0A2E1EIS5-F1
#
_entry.id   AF-A0A2E1EIS5-F1
#
_cell.length_a   1.000
_cell.length_b   1.000
_cell.length_c   1.000
_cell.angle_alpha   90.00
_cell.angle_beta   90.00
_cell.angle_gamma   90.00
#
_symmetry.space_group_name_H-M   'P 1'
#
loop_
_entity.id
_entity.type
_entity.pdbx_description
1 polymer ?
#
loop_
_entity_poly.entity_id
_entity_poly.type
_entity_poly.pdbx_seq_one_letter_code
_entity_poly.pdbx_strand_id
1 'polypeptide(L)'
;MALVEVVPSAFMIAPGDEGGLLGGFASAVIFTLLSMTLGFLTGLLSLPYTGHRKVALRVVGWMVSAALICLVLGINLSLAHFRAAVIAGATSIEAAAQTLPSLISDPFNLGDINSVLMAGLGMLFAFGALLEGRAWRDPYPGYETAAEARRRAAKNFHRMIEDSLADLKDLEEEFIEKVNNERSSLRDRRQQVPRILEGRKRLVQRYASFRAHVQETGRALLAIYREANRKVRKTPPPAHFSDSWILDGFEVPALDDSSYSFPDEDFRAADEALRAATQKLQDAYSEGIAWIEKRAVEAGSAE
;
A
#
# COMPACT_ATOMS: atom_id res chain seq x y z
N MET A 1 31.11 -21.42 -6.79
CA MET A 1 32.31 -21.86 -6.07
C MET A 1 32.38 -23.37 -5.92
N ALA A 2 31.41 -24.03 -5.26
CA ALA A 2 31.46 -25.49 -5.02
C ALA A 2 31.76 -26.37 -6.25
N LEU A 3 31.13 -26.11 -7.41
CA LEU A 3 31.38 -26.91 -8.64
C LEU A 3 32.77 -26.70 -9.27
N VAL A 4 33.41 -25.55 -9.03
CA VAL A 4 34.74 -25.23 -9.57
C VAL A 4 35.85 -25.90 -8.74
N GLU A 5 35.58 -26.16 -7.46
CA GLU A 5 36.49 -26.81 -6.51
C GLU A 5 36.45 -28.34 -6.59
N VAL A 6 35.25 -28.90 -6.79
CA VAL A 6 35.03 -30.35 -6.81
C VAL A 6 35.81 -31.03 -7.94
N VAL A 7 35.97 -30.36 -9.09
CA VAL A 7 36.60 -30.94 -10.28
C VAL A 7 38.10 -31.23 -10.05
N PRO A 8 38.95 -30.24 -9.67
CA PRO A 8 40.36 -30.51 -9.34
C PRO A 8 40.54 -31.56 -8.25
N SER A 9 39.73 -31.49 -7.19
CA SER A 9 39.85 -32.41 -6.05
C SER A 9 39.51 -33.84 -6.43
N ALA A 10 38.46 -34.05 -7.22
CA ALA A 10 38.09 -35.37 -7.69
C ALA A 10 39.13 -35.99 -8.65
N PHE A 11 39.72 -35.18 -9.53
CA PHE A 11 40.79 -35.64 -10.44
C PHE A 11 42.03 -36.14 -9.67
N MET A 12 42.29 -35.61 -8.48
CA MET A 12 43.45 -36.01 -7.65
C MET A 12 43.23 -37.28 -6.84
N ILE A 13 41.97 -37.68 -6.55
CA ILE A 13 41.62 -38.92 -5.82
C ILE A 13 41.40 -40.12 -6.77
N ALA A 14 41.00 -39.85 -8.02
CA ALA A 14 40.74 -40.85 -9.05
C ALA A 14 41.78 -41.98 -9.23
N PRO A 15 43.10 -41.79 -9.03
CA PRO A 15 44.10 -42.84 -9.30
C PRO A 15 44.20 -43.98 -8.27
N GLY A 16 43.39 -44.03 -7.20
CA GLY A 16 43.60 -45.01 -6.12
C GLY A 16 42.38 -45.75 -5.56
N ASP A 17 41.14 -45.39 -5.91
CA ASP A 17 39.93 -46.00 -5.31
C ASP A 17 39.41 -47.21 -6.14
N GLU A 18 38.92 -48.26 -5.48
CA GLU A 18 38.37 -49.48 -6.14
C GLU A 18 37.15 -49.16 -7.03
N GLY A 19 36.48 -48.02 -6.80
CA GLY A 19 35.39 -47.47 -7.61
C GLY A 19 35.82 -46.56 -8.78
N GLY A 20 37.13 -46.43 -9.03
CA GLY A 20 37.70 -45.56 -10.07
C GLY A 20 37.39 -44.07 -9.87
N LEU A 21 37.28 -43.31 -10.96
CA LEU A 21 36.97 -41.87 -10.97
C LEU A 21 35.72 -41.49 -10.16
N LEU A 22 34.74 -42.41 -10.03
CA LEU A 22 33.43 -42.11 -9.46
C LEU A 22 33.44 -42.08 -7.92
N GLY A 23 34.14 -43.01 -7.27
CA GLY A 23 34.25 -43.07 -5.80
C GLY A 23 35.20 -42.02 -5.23
N GLY A 24 36.29 -41.74 -5.94
CA GLY A 24 37.18 -40.61 -5.64
C GLY A 24 36.49 -39.25 -5.80
N PHE A 25 35.60 -39.10 -6.78
CA PHE A 25 34.78 -37.90 -6.95
C PHE A 25 33.79 -37.73 -5.79
N ALA A 26 33.08 -38.78 -5.40
CA ALA A 26 32.08 -38.72 -4.33
C ALA A 26 32.69 -38.33 -2.97
N SER A 27 33.85 -38.91 -2.61
CA SER A 27 34.56 -38.58 -1.38
C SER A 27 35.11 -37.14 -1.40
N ALA A 28 35.74 -36.70 -2.50
CA ALA A 28 36.20 -35.31 -2.65
C ALA A 28 35.08 -34.29 -2.40
N VAL A 29 33.90 -34.52 -2.98
CA VAL A 29 32.73 -33.63 -2.84
C VAL A 29 32.31 -33.47 -1.38
N ILE A 30 32.25 -34.57 -0.63
CA ILE A 30 31.78 -34.56 0.76
C ILE A 30 32.75 -33.76 1.64
N PHE A 31 34.06 -34.01 1.52
CA PHE A 31 35.06 -33.32 2.33
C PHE A 31 35.16 -31.83 1.98
N THR A 32 35.09 -31.48 0.69
CA THR A 32 35.04 -30.08 0.22
C THR A 32 33.80 -29.37 0.75
N LEU A 33 32.61 -29.97 0.63
CA LEU A 33 31.38 -29.34 1.13
C LEU A 33 31.44 -29.11 2.64
N LEU A 34 31.95 -30.08 3.38
CA LEU A 34 32.09 -29.99 4.82
C LEU A 34 33.07 -28.88 5.23
N SER A 35 34.26 -28.83 4.62
CA SER A 35 35.27 -27.80 4.92
C SER A 35 34.78 -26.40 4.53
N MET A 36 34.13 -26.26 3.38
CA MET A 36 33.55 -25.01 2.90
C MET A 36 32.42 -24.52 3.81
N THR A 37 31.52 -25.41 4.24
CA THR A 37 30.41 -25.08 5.14
C THR A 37 30.94 -24.62 6.50
N LEU A 38 31.94 -25.29 7.04
CA LEU A 38 32.57 -24.90 8.30
C LEU A 38 33.35 -23.59 8.18
N GLY A 39 34.06 -23.37 7.07
CA GLY A 39 34.70 -22.09 6.75
C GLY A 39 33.68 -20.96 6.72
N PHE A 40 32.58 -21.14 6.00
CA PHE A 40 31.47 -20.20 5.91
C PHE A 40 30.83 -19.92 7.29
N LEU A 41 30.53 -20.95 8.09
CA LEU A 41 29.99 -20.81 9.45
C LEU A 41 30.96 -20.04 10.37
N THR A 42 32.27 -20.26 10.22
CA THR A 42 33.29 -19.51 10.97
C THR A 42 33.24 -18.03 10.61
N GLY A 43 33.14 -17.72 9.32
CA GLY A 43 32.93 -16.37 8.78
C GLY A 43 31.67 -15.70 9.29
N LEU A 44 30.55 -16.42 9.26
CA LEU A 44 29.21 -15.90 9.55
C LEU A 44 28.94 -15.73 11.04
N LEU A 45 29.33 -16.72 11.85
CA LEU A 45 28.92 -16.81 13.26
C LEU A 45 30.03 -16.43 14.23
N SER A 46 31.30 -16.68 13.91
CA SER A 46 32.39 -16.57 14.90
C SER A 46 33.19 -15.28 14.75
N LEU A 47 33.56 -14.95 13.51
CA LEU A 47 34.36 -13.77 13.19
C LEU A 47 33.74 -12.42 13.63
N PRO A 48 32.41 -12.19 13.57
CA PRO A 48 31.82 -10.94 14.05
C PRO A 48 32.01 -10.71 15.56
N TYR A 49 32.12 -11.79 16.37
CA TYR A 49 32.30 -11.66 17.81
C TYR A 49 33.75 -11.34 18.22
N THR A 50 34.74 -11.58 17.34
CA THR A 50 36.16 -11.26 17.63
C THR A 50 36.42 -9.76 17.82
N GLY A 51 35.55 -8.91 17.26
CA GLY A 51 35.58 -7.44 17.39
C GLY A 51 34.58 -6.89 18.41
N HIS A 52 33.89 -7.73 19.19
CA HIS A 52 32.80 -7.27 20.03
C HIS A 52 33.28 -6.46 21.24
N ARG A 53 32.52 -5.43 21.65
CA ARG A 53 32.89 -4.52 22.77
C ARG A 53 32.95 -5.23 24.12
N LYS A 54 32.09 -6.24 24.32
CA LYS A 54 32.06 -7.04 25.55
C LYS A 54 33.19 -8.07 25.53
N VAL A 55 34.14 -7.95 26.47
CA VAL A 55 35.34 -8.81 26.53
C VAL A 55 35.00 -10.30 26.62
N ALA A 56 33.98 -10.69 27.39
CA ALA A 56 33.56 -12.09 27.51
C ALA A 56 33.17 -12.71 26.15
N LEU A 57 32.36 -12.00 25.37
CA LEU A 57 31.94 -12.43 24.04
C LEU A 57 33.09 -12.38 23.02
N ARG A 58 34.04 -11.48 23.22
CA ARG A 58 35.27 -11.42 22.43
C ARG A 58 36.14 -12.65 22.61
N VAL A 59 36.34 -13.08 23.86
CA VAL A 59 37.12 -14.28 24.19
C VAL A 59 36.43 -15.53 23.65
N VAL A 60 35.10 -15.64 23.81
CA VAL A 60 34.33 -16.74 23.21
C VAL A 60 34.46 -16.74 21.69
N GLY A 61 34.36 -15.58 21.03
CA GLY A 61 34.53 -15.47 19.59
C GLY A 61 35.91 -15.94 19.11
N TRP A 62 36.98 -15.61 19.83
CA TRP A 62 38.32 -16.14 19.52
C TRP A 62 38.42 -17.64 19.75
N MET A 63 37.90 -18.18 20.86
CA MET A 63 37.93 -19.61 21.15
C MET A 63 37.17 -20.43 20.10
N VAL A 64 35.96 -20.00 19.75
CA VAL A 64 35.13 -20.68 18.73
C VAL A 64 35.78 -20.58 17.35
N SER A 65 36.37 -19.43 17.00
CA SER A 65 37.07 -19.27 15.72
C SER A 65 38.28 -20.21 15.63
N ALA A 66 39.08 -20.29 16.70
CA ALA A 66 40.22 -21.19 16.77
C ALA A 66 39.77 -22.66 16.65
N ALA A 67 38.74 -23.07 17.39
CA ALA A 67 38.20 -24.43 17.33
C ALA A 67 37.70 -24.81 15.93
N LEU A 68 36.97 -23.91 15.25
CA LEU A 68 36.47 -24.17 13.90
C LEU A 68 37.58 -24.16 12.84
N ILE A 69 38.57 -23.27 12.96
CA ILE A 69 39.76 -23.30 12.07
C ILE A 69 40.52 -24.61 12.26
N CYS A 70 40.74 -25.06 13.50
CA CYS A 70 41.35 -26.37 13.77
C CYS A 70 40.54 -27.52 13.15
N LEU A 71 39.20 -27.45 13.21
CA LEU A 71 38.33 -28.45 12.59
C LEU A 71 38.46 -28.46 11.06
N VAL A 72 38.48 -27.27 10.43
CA VAL A 72 38.70 -27.14 8.98
C VAL A 72 40.07 -27.69 8.57
N LEU A 73 41.12 -27.40 9.33
CA LEU A 73 42.45 -27.97 9.11
C LEU A 73 42.43 -29.50 9.24
N GLY A 74 41.79 -30.01 10.30
CA GLY A 74 41.67 -31.46 10.55
C GLY A 74 40.92 -32.20 9.45
N ILE A 75 39.87 -31.60 8.86
CA ILE A 75 39.10 -32.20 7.75
C ILE A 75 39.94 -32.24 6.47
N ASN A 76 40.67 -31.16 6.15
CA ASN A 76 41.51 -31.12 4.95
C ASN A 76 42.73 -32.06 5.08
N LEU A 77 43.32 -32.17 6.27
CA LEU A 77 44.38 -33.14 6.53
C LEU A 77 43.85 -34.59 6.54
N SER A 78 42.66 -34.82 7.09
CA SER A 78 41.97 -36.12 7.01
C SER A 78 41.80 -36.57 5.56
N LEU A 79 41.36 -35.66 4.67
CA LEU A 79 41.21 -35.98 3.25
C LEU A 79 42.54 -36.39 2.60
N ALA A 80 43.64 -35.73 2.97
CA ALA A 80 44.97 -36.04 2.44
C ALA A 80 45.51 -37.38 2.96
N HIS A 81 45.29 -37.71 4.24
CA HIS A 81 45.63 -39.03 4.82
C HIS A 81 44.76 -40.16 4.24
N PHE A 82 43.47 -39.89 4.05
CA PHE A 82 42.56 -40.82 3.37
C PHE A 82 43.06 -41.15 1.95
N ARG A 83 43.40 -40.12 1.17
CA ARG A 83 44.00 -40.29 -0.17
C ARG A 83 45.31 -41.08 -0.12
N ALA A 84 46.19 -40.79 0.85
CA ALA A 84 47.46 -41.49 0.98
C ALA A 84 47.27 -43.00 1.25
N ALA A 85 46.33 -43.37 2.11
CA ALA A 85 45.99 -44.77 2.40
C ALA A 85 45.37 -45.48 1.19
N VAL A 86 44.50 -44.80 0.45
CA VAL A 86 43.88 -45.30 -0.79
C VAL A 86 44.96 -45.58 -1.85
N ILE A 87 45.92 -44.67 -2.04
CA ILE A 87 47.04 -44.86 -2.99
C ILE A 87 47.98 -46.00 -2.55
N ALA A 88 48.13 -46.23 -1.24
CA ALA A 88 48.90 -47.34 -0.70
C ALA A 88 48.20 -48.72 -0.89
N GLY A 89 47.01 -48.75 -1.49
CA GLY A 89 46.27 -49.97 -1.82
C GLY A 89 45.29 -50.43 -0.75
N ALA A 90 44.96 -49.57 0.23
CA ALA A 90 43.91 -49.87 1.21
C ALA A 90 42.52 -49.74 0.57
N THR A 91 41.59 -50.61 0.95
CA THR A 91 40.18 -50.45 0.58
C THR A 91 39.60 -49.16 1.18
N SER A 92 38.52 -48.60 0.63
CA SER A 92 37.96 -47.33 1.13
C SER A 92 37.54 -47.39 2.61
N ILE A 93 37.17 -48.57 3.12
CA ILE A 93 36.83 -48.80 4.54
C ILE A 93 38.10 -48.81 5.40
N GLU A 94 39.16 -49.50 4.96
CA GLU A 94 40.45 -49.54 5.66
C GLU A 94 41.13 -48.17 5.66
N ALA A 95 41.06 -47.45 4.54
CA ALA A 95 41.56 -46.09 4.44
C ALA A 95 40.84 -45.15 5.41
N ALA A 96 39.51 -45.24 5.52
CA ALA A 96 38.74 -44.47 6.51
C ALA A 96 39.14 -44.81 7.96
N ALA A 97 39.35 -46.09 8.27
CA ALA A 97 39.78 -46.53 9.60
C ALA A 97 41.20 -46.07 9.96
N GLN A 98 42.11 -45.99 8.98
CA GLN A 98 43.49 -45.55 9.17
C GLN A 98 43.67 -44.02 9.16
N THR A 99 42.69 -43.27 8.64
CA THR A 99 42.78 -41.80 8.51
C THR A 99 42.97 -41.12 9.87
N LEU A 100 42.14 -41.46 10.86
CA LEU A 100 42.17 -40.79 12.17
C LEU A 100 43.43 -41.14 12.99
N PRO A 101 43.87 -42.41 13.09
CA PRO A 101 45.15 -42.76 13.71
C PRO A 101 46.34 -42.02 13.08
N SER A 102 46.44 -42.00 11.74
CA SER A 102 47.55 -41.35 11.03
C SER A 102 47.56 -39.83 11.24
N LEU A 103 46.38 -39.21 11.27
CA LEU A 103 46.24 -37.79 11.56
C LEU A 103 46.73 -37.43 12.97
N ILE A 104 46.51 -38.30 13.96
CA ILE A 104 46.93 -38.07 15.35
C ILE A 104 48.43 -38.34 15.53
N SER A 105 48.95 -39.41 14.93
CA SER A 105 50.34 -39.82 15.11
C SER A 105 51.33 -38.96 14.33
N ASP A 106 50.98 -38.57 13.10
CA ASP A 106 51.86 -37.80 12.21
C ASP A 106 51.05 -36.90 11.25
N PRO A 107 50.48 -35.79 11.75
CA PRO A 107 49.51 -34.97 11.01
C PRO A 107 50.06 -34.37 9.71
N PHE A 108 51.37 -34.09 9.64
CA PHE A 108 51.99 -33.38 8.52
C PHE A 108 52.65 -34.31 7.49
N ASN A 109 52.74 -35.60 7.77
CA ASN A 109 53.31 -36.57 6.85
C ASN A 109 52.26 -37.08 5.87
N LEU A 110 52.12 -36.35 4.77
CA LEU A 110 51.07 -36.59 3.77
C LEU A 110 51.50 -37.56 2.64
N GLY A 111 52.72 -38.10 2.72
CA GLY A 111 53.29 -39.10 1.79
C GLY A 111 53.62 -38.58 0.39
N ASP A 112 52.63 -38.01 -0.32
CA ASP A 112 52.70 -37.58 -1.72
C ASP A 112 52.42 -36.08 -1.88
N ILE A 113 53.09 -35.45 -2.84
CA ILE A 113 52.93 -34.02 -3.13
C ILE A 113 51.51 -33.67 -3.59
N ASN A 114 50.82 -34.59 -4.26
CA ASN A 114 49.43 -34.37 -4.66
C ASN A 114 48.47 -34.39 -3.46
N SER A 115 48.77 -35.14 -2.39
CA SER A 115 47.98 -35.11 -1.15
C SER A 115 48.15 -33.78 -0.41
N VAL A 116 49.38 -33.24 -0.42
CA VAL A 116 49.67 -31.88 0.09
C VAL A 116 48.90 -30.83 -0.70
N LEU A 117 48.92 -30.92 -2.04
CA LEU A 117 48.20 -29.99 -2.91
C LEU A 117 46.68 -30.06 -2.69
N MET A 118 46.09 -31.25 -2.51
CA MET A 118 44.67 -31.39 -2.17
C MET A 118 44.32 -30.69 -0.85
N ALA A 119 45.10 -30.94 0.21
CA ALA A 119 44.87 -30.31 1.50
C ALA A 119 44.96 -28.78 1.39
N GLY A 120 45.98 -28.28 0.68
CA GLY A 120 46.17 -26.84 0.44
C GLY A 120 45.03 -26.22 -0.36
N LEU A 121 44.55 -26.90 -1.39
CA LEU A 121 43.43 -26.44 -2.22
C LEU A 121 42.14 -26.34 -1.38
N GLY A 122 41.82 -27.38 -0.59
CA GLY A 122 40.65 -27.37 0.29
C GLY A 122 40.73 -26.31 1.40
N MET A 123 41.94 -26.01 1.90
CA MET A 123 42.15 -24.89 2.82
C MET A 123 41.91 -23.53 2.16
N LEU A 124 42.37 -23.33 0.91
CA LEU A 124 42.14 -22.09 0.16
C LEU A 124 40.66 -21.84 -0.08
N PHE A 125 39.90 -22.89 -0.43
CA PHE A 125 38.47 -22.75 -0.64
C PHE A 125 37.70 -22.53 0.66
N ALA A 126 38.06 -23.24 1.74
CA ALA A 126 37.49 -22.97 3.07
C ALA A 126 37.78 -21.52 3.53
N PHE A 127 38.96 -20.98 3.20
CA PHE A 127 39.31 -19.58 3.44
C PHE A 127 38.47 -18.61 2.60
N GLY A 128 38.24 -18.90 1.32
CA GLY A 128 37.32 -18.13 0.47
C GLY A 128 35.90 -18.10 1.04
N ALA A 129 35.37 -19.26 1.45
CA ALA A 129 34.06 -19.39 2.07
C ALA A 129 33.96 -18.63 3.40
N LEU A 130 35.05 -18.57 4.18
CA LEU A 130 35.13 -17.77 5.39
C LEU A 130 35.01 -16.27 5.10
N LEU A 131 35.64 -15.76 4.04
CA LEU A 131 35.50 -14.37 3.62
C LEU A 131 34.07 -14.05 3.15
N GLU A 132 33.47 -14.95 2.38
CA GLU A 132 32.06 -14.83 1.95
C GLU A 132 31.12 -14.83 3.16
N GLY A 133 31.31 -15.75 4.11
CA GLY A 133 30.51 -15.82 5.34
C GLY A 133 30.63 -14.56 6.19
N ARG A 134 31.83 -13.97 6.26
CA ARG A 134 32.04 -12.69 6.96
C ARG A 134 31.31 -11.53 6.29
N ALA A 135 31.24 -11.51 4.96
CA ALA A 135 30.56 -10.44 4.21
C ALA A 135 29.03 -10.59 4.18
N TRP A 136 28.51 -11.77 4.53
CA TRP A 136 27.07 -12.08 4.47
C TRP A 136 26.23 -11.31 5.49
N ARG A 137 26.80 -10.97 6.64
CA ARG A 137 26.13 -10.21 7.71
C ARG A 137 26.86 -8.91 8.01
N ASP A 138 26.14 -8.01 8.67
CA ASP A 138 26.75 -6.79 9.22
C ASP A 138 27.95 -7.17 10.10
N PRO A 139 29.13 -6.52 9.92
CA PRO A 139 30.33 -6.78 10.72
C PRO A 139 30.11 -6.79 12.24
N TYR A 140 29.09 -6.10 12.74
CA TYR A 140 28.76 -6.08 14.16
C TYR A 140 27.40 -6.73 14.46
N PRO A 141 27.36 -7.80 15.28
CA PRO A 141 26.12 -8.49 15.60
C PRO A 141 25.15 -7.57 16.36
N GLY A 142 23.90 -7.51 15.87
CA GLY A 142 22.79 -6.77 16.48
C GLY A 142 22.48 -5.39 15.86
N TYR A 143 23.33 -4.86 14.97
CA TYR A 143 23.02 -3.61 14.27
C TYR A 143 21.98 -3.82 13.15
N GLU A 144 21.89 -5.03 12.61
CA GLU A 144 20.89 -5.42 11.60
C GLU A 144 19.46 -5.15 12.10
N THR A 145 19.12 -5.56 13.33
CA THR A 145 17.77 -5.36 13.88
C THR A 145 17.46 -3.89 14.15
N ALA A 146 18.44 -3.11 14.60
CA ALA A 146 18.30 -1.67 14.80
C ALA A 146 18.15 -0.93 13.46
N ALA A 147 18.92 -1.31 12.44
CA ALA A 147 18.83 -0.76 11.09
C ALA A 147 17.50 -1.12 10.45
N GLU A 148 17.02 -2.35 10.61
CA GLU A 148 15.68 -2.76 10.17
C GLU A 148 14.58 -2.00 10.90
N ALA A 149 14.67 -1.83 12.22
CA ALA A 149 13.72 -1.06 13.01
C ALA A 149 13.67 0.39 12.53
N ARG A 150 14.83 1.02 12.28
CA ARG A 150 14.91 2.37 11.68
C ARG A 150 14.27 2.41 10.30
N ARG A 151 14.60 1.47 9.41
CA ARG A 151 14.01 1.39 8.05
C ARG A 151 12.49 1.20 8.09
N ARG A 152 11.99 0.37 9.01
CA ARG A 152 10.55 0.17 9.22
C ARG A 152 9.88 1.43 9.74
N ALA A 153 10.49 2.11 10.72
CA ALA A 153 9.97 3.37 11.26
C ALA A 153 9.91 4.46 10.18
N ALA A 154 10.97 4.62 9.38
CA ALA A 154 10.99 5.57 8.27
C ALA A 154 9.92 5.27 7.22
N LYS A 155 9.75 4.00 6.82
CA LYS A 155 8.69 3.59 5.88
C LYS A 155 7.29 3.84 6.44
N ASN A 156 7.06 3.52 7.71
CA ASN A 156 5.77 3.75 8.36
C ASN A 156 5.45 5.25 8.46
N PHE A 157 6.45 6.07 8.77
CA PHE A 157 6.30 7.52 8.81
C PHE A 157 5.96 8.10 7.42
N HIS A 158 6.65 7.65 6.37
CA HIS A 158 6.33 8.05 4.99
C HIS A 158 4.89 7.69 4.60
N ARG A 159 4.49 6.44 4.87
CA ARG A 159 3.13 5.97 4.59
C ARG A 159 2.08 6.79 5.35
N MET A 160 2.32 7.06 6.64
CA MET A 160 1.40 7.87 7.45
C MET A 160 1.22 9.28 6.87
N ILE A 161 2.30 9.90 6.36
CA ILE A 161 2.21 11.19 5.68
C ILE A 161 1.40 11.08 4.39
N GLU A 162 1.68 10.09 3.54
CA GLU A 162 0.97 9.86 2.28
C GLU A 162 -0.54 9.65 2.53
N ASP A 163 -0.89 8.77 3.49
CA ASP A 163 -2.28 8.49 3.87
C ASP A 163 -2.96 9.75 4.40
N SER A 164 -2.30 10.53 5.27
CA SER A 164 -2.88 11.76 5.83
C SER A 164 -3.09 12.85 4.78
N LEU A 165 -2.19 12.95 3.78
CA LEU A 165 -2.34 13.89 2.67
C LEU A 165 -3.48 13.48 1.73
N ALA A 166 -3.64 12.18 1.50
CA ALA A 166 -4.77 11.65 0.72
C ALA A 166 -6.10 11.94 1.43
N ASP A 167 -6.20 11.61 2.74
CA ASP A 167 -7.39 11.88 3.55
C ASP A 167 -7.76 13.37 3.57
N LEU A 168 -6.76 14.25 3.69
CA LEU A 168 -6.96 15.70 3.69
C LEU A 168 -7.51 16.20 2.34
N LYS A 169 -6.97 15.67 1.23
CA LYS A 169 -7.42 16.01 -0.11
C LYS A 169 -8.85 15.53 -0.36
N ASP A 170 -9.17 14.30 0.02
CA ASP A 170 -10.51 13.74 -0.13
C ASP A 170 -11.54 14.56 0.67
N LEU A 171 -11.18 15.00 1.89
CA LEU A 171 -12.02 15.89 2.70
C LEU A 171 -12.24 17.26 2.05
N GLU A 172 -11.20 17.83 1.42
CA GLU A 172 -11.29 19.09 0.68
C GLU A 172 -12.26 18.96 -0.50
N GLU A 173 -12.08 17.92 -1.32
CA GLU A 173 -12.92 17.64 -2.49
C GLU A 173 -14.39 17.44 -2.07
N GLU A 174 -14.65 16.66 -1.03
CA GLU A 174 -16.01 16.44 -0.51
C GLU A 174 -16.67 17.75 -0.04
N PHE A 175 -15.92 18.61 0.67
CA PHE A 175 -16.46 19.88 1.14
C PHE A 175 -16.74 20.84 -0.02
N ILE A 176 -15.81 20.95 -0.98
CA ILE A 176 -15.99 21.77 -2.18
C ILE A 176 -17.21 21.31 -2.97
N GLU A 177 -17.39 20.00 -3.13
CA GLU A 177 -18.56 19.42 -3.80
C GLU A 177 -19.86 19.80 -3.07
N LYS A 178 -19.92 19.62 -1.73
CA LYS A 178 -21.09 19.99 -0.91
C LYS A 178 -21.43 21.47 -1.06
N VAL A 179 -20.44 22.37 -1.00
CA VAL A 179 -20.66 23.81 -1.17
C VAL A 179 -21.18 24.12 -2.57
N ASN A 180 -20.60 23.53 -3.62
CA ASN A 180 -21.04 23.76 -4.99
C ASN A 180 -22.48 23.26 -5.23
N ASN A 181 -22.84 22.11 -4.66
CA ASN A 181 -24.19 21.57 -4.72
C ASN A 181 -25.21 22.50 -4.04
N GLU A 182 -24.89 23.02 -2.85
CA GLU A 182 -25.76 23.99 -2.16
C GLU A 182 -25.88 25.31 -2.91
N ARG A 183 -24.78 25.81 -3.50
CA ARG A 183 -24.82 27.01 -4.34
C ARG A 183 -25.70 26.83 -5.57
N SER A 184 -25.61 25.67 -6.23
CA SER A 184 -26.47 25.34 -7.37
C SER A 184 -27.95 25.27 -6.94
N SER A 185 -28.24 24.59 -5.83
CA SER A 185 -29.59 24.50 -5.25
C SER A 185 -30.17 25.87 -4.94
N LEU A 186 -29.40 26.76 -4.30
CA LEU A 186 -29.80 28.14 -4.00
C LEU A 186 -30.08 28.94 -5.28
N ARG A 187 -29.21 28.83 -6.29
CA ARG A 187 -29.40 29.49 -7.59
C ARG A 187 -30.69 29.01 -8.27
N ASP A 188 -30.93 27.71 -8.27
CA ASP A 188 -32.09 27.12 -8.94
C ASP A 188 -33.38 27.53 -8.21
N ARG A 189 -33.39 27.52 -6.86
CA ARG A 189 -34.51 28.06 -6.05
C ARG A 189 -34.77 29.54 -6.34
N ARG A 190 -33.72 30.37 -6.41
CA ARG A 190 -33.81 31.79 -6.79
C ARG A 190 -34.47 31.99 -8.15
N GLN A 191 -34.19 31.13 -9.13
CA GLN A 191 -34.83 31.19 -10.45
C GLN A 191 -36.26 30.63 -10.48
N GLN A 192 -36.58 29.67 -9.61
CA GLN A 192 -37.91 29.04 -9.55
C GLN A 192 -38.97 29.94 -8.92
N VAL A 193 -38.63 30.69 -7.87
CA VAL A 193 -39.55 31.61 -7.18
C VAL A 193 -40.32 32.52 -8.14
N PRO A 194 -39.68 33.34 -9.00
CA PRO A 194 -40.42 34.23 -9.90
C PRO A 194 -41.30 33.44 -10.88
N ARG A 195 -40.86 32.28 -11.36
CA ARG A 195 -41.66 31.43 -12.26
C ARG A 195 -42.92 30.91 -11.58
N ILE A 196 -42.84 30.54 -10.30
CA ILE A 196 -43.98 30.09 -9.49
C ILE A 196 -44.94 31.26 -9.25
N LEU A 197 -44.43 32.43 -8.89
CA LEU A 197 -45.24 33.62 -8.67
C LEU A 197 -45.97 34.06 -9.94
N GLU A 198 -45.28 34.10 -11.09
CA GLU A 198 -45.91 34.36 -12.38
C GLU A 198 -46.91 33.27 -12.77
N GLY A 199 -46.60 32.00 -12.49
CA GLY A 199 -47.50 30.88 -12.70
C GLY A 199 -48.80 31.02 -11.92
N ARG A 200 -48.71 31.42 -10.65
CA ARG A 200 -49.84 31.76 -9.79
C ARG A 200 -50.67 32.90 -10.39
N LYS A 201 -50.03 33.99 -10.85
CA LYS A 201 -50.71 35.11 -11.52
C LYS A 201 -51.50 34.65 -12.75
N ARG A 202 -50.86 33.87 -13.63
CA ARG A 202 -51.50 33.31 -14.82
C ARG A 202 -52.69 32.39 -14.47
N LEU A 203 -52.56 31.56 -13.43
CA LEU A 203 -53.61 30.65 -13.00
C LEU A 203 -54.85 31.40 -12.52
N VAL A 204 -54.67 32.43 -11.69
CA VAL A 204 -55.78 33.27 -11.20
C VAL A 204 -56.46 34.01 -12.35
N GLN A 205 -55.70 34.58 -13.29
CA GLN A 205 -56.27 35.21 -14.48
C GLN A 205 -57.07 34.23 -15.34
N ARG A 206 -56.54 33.03 -15.57
CA ARG A 206 -57.24 31.97 -16.32
C ARG A 206 -58.54 31.56 -15.62
N TYR A 207 -58.50 31.42 -14.29
CA TYR A 207 -59.68 31.10 -13.50
C TYR A 207 -60.75 32.20 -13.59
N ALA A 208 -60.35 33.47 -13.48
CA ALA A 208 -61.25 34.62 -13.63
C ALA A 208 -61.93 34.63 -15.02
N SER A 209 -61.17 34.42 -16.09
CA SER A 209 -61.70 34.33 -17.45
C SER A 209 -62.64 33.14 -17.63
N PHE A 210 -62.29 31.97 -17.09
CA PHE A 210 -63.13 30.77 -17.15
C PHE A 210 -64.45 30.98 -16.42
N ARG A 211 -64.43 31.56 -15.22
CA ARG A 211 -65.62 31.90 -14.45
C ARG A 211 -66.55 32.84 -15.24
N ALA A 212 -65.99 33.89 -15.83
CA ALA A 212 -66.76 34.83 -16.66
C ALA A 212 -67.41 34.12 -17.86
N HIS A 213 -66.69 33.21 -18.50
CA HIS A 213 -67.21 32.43 -19.62
C HIS A 213 -68.35 31.48 -19.22
N VAL A 214 -68.22 30.78 -18.08
CA VAL A 214 -69.29 29.91 -17.55
C VAL A 214 -70.54 30.73 -17.21
N GLN A 215 -70.37 31.90 -16.59
CA GLN A 215 -71.48 32.78 -16.27
C GLN A 215 -72.21 33.25 -17.54
N GLU A 216 -71.47 33.69 -18.56
CA GLU A 216 -72.05 34.15 -19.82
C GLU A 216 -72.76 33.01 -20.57
N THR A 217 -72.16 31.83 -20.60
CA THR A 217 -72.78 30.64 -21.19
C THR A 217 -74.06 30.25 -20.47
N GLY A 218 -74.08 30.28 -19.14
CA GLY A 218 -75.28 30.01 -18.35
C GLY A 218 -76.38 31.04 -18.59
N ARG A 219 -76.04 32.32 -18.70
CA ARG A 219 -76.98 33.38 -19.09
C ARG A 219 -77.57 33.16 -20.48
N ALA A 220 -76.74 32.79 -21.46
CA ALA A 220 -77.19 32.50 -22.82
C ALA A 220 -78.16 31.30 -22.85
N LEU A 221 -77.83 30.20 -22.17
CA LEU A 221 -78.69 29.02 -22.10
C LEU A 221 -80.03 29.31 -21.41
N LEU A 222 -80.00 30.06 -20.30
CA LEU A 222 -81.22 30.50 -19.62
C LEU A 222 -82.05 31.44 -20.49
N ALA A 223 -81.44 32.34 -21.25
CA ALA A 223 -82.14 33.22 -22.18
C ALA A 223 -82.86 32.41 -23.27
N ILE A 224 -82.19 31.42 -23.88
CA ILE A 224 -82.78 30.52 -24.89
C ILE A 224 -83.99 29.78 -24.29
N TYR A 225 -83.83 29.19 -23.09
CA TYR A 225 -84.92 28.50 -22.41
C TYR A 225 -86.09 29.43 -22.08
N ARG A 226 -85.82 30.61 -21.50
CA ARG A 226 -86.85 31.58 -21.11
C ARG A 226 -87.62 32.07 -22.33
N GLU A 227 -86.95 32.31 -23.45
CA GLU A 227 -87.58 32.72 -24.71
C GLU A 227 -88.47 31.61 -25.29
N ALA A 228 -87.96 30.37 -25.34
CA ALA A 228 -88.75 29.22 -25.78
C ALA A 228 -89.98 28.98 -24.87
N ASN A 229 -89.81 29.13 -23.56
CA ASN A 229 -90.90 28.99 -22.58
C ASN A 229 -91.97 30.07 -22.78
N ARG A 230 -91.57 31.34 -22.93
CA ARG A 230 -92.49 32.47 -23.19
C ARG A 230 -93.33 32.25 -24.45
N LYS A 231 -92.77 31.63 -25.49
CA LYS A 231 -93.49 31.34 -26.75
C LYS A 231 -94.60 30.29 -26.61
N VAL A 232 -94.41 29.29 -25.75
CA VAL A 232 -95.34 28.14 -25.64
C VAL A 232 -96.30 28.27 -24.45
N ARG A 233 -95.93 29.04 -23.43
CA ARG A 233 -96.66 29.14 -22.17
C ARG A 233 -97.98 29.91 -22.34
N LYS A 234 -99.06 29.38 -21.74
CA LYS A 234 -100.41 29.99 -21.73
C LYS A 234 -100.70 30.84 -20.49
N THR A 235 -99.77 30.89 -19.53
CA THR A 235 -99.86 31.67 -18.29
C THR A 235 -98.71 32.69 -18.25
N PRO A 236 -98.83 33.76 -17.43
CA PRO A 236 -97.74 34.73 -17.29
C PRO A 236 -96.41 34.06 -16.93
N PRO A 237 -95.27 34.57 -17.46
CA PRO A 237 -93.95 34.03 -17.14
C PRO A 237 -93.63 34.26 -15.64
N PRO A 238 -92.86 33.36 -15.01
CA PRO A 238 -92.41 33.56 -13.64
C PRO A 238 -91.59 34.85 -13.47
N ALA A 239 -91.75 35.54 -12.33
CA ALA A 239 -91.07 36.81 -12.07
C ALA A 239 -89.53 36.72 -12.16
N HIS A 240 -88.94 35.61 -11.73
CA HIS A 240 -87.49 35.36 -11.77
C HIS A 240 -86.90 35.26 -13.19
N PHE A 241 -87.73 35.26 -14.25
CA PHE A 241 -87.24 35.32 -15.62
C PHE A 241 -86.63 36.67 -16.00
N SER A 242 -86.92 37.71 -15.22
CA SER A 242 -86.34 39.04 -15.38
C SER A 242 -84.99 39.19 -14.68
N ASP A 243 -84.63 38.24 -13.81
CA ASP A 243 -83.37 38.29 -13.06
C ASP A 243 -82.21 37.77 -13.89
N SER A 244 -81.09 38.51 -13.88
CA SER A 244 -79.84 38.05 -14.47
C SER A 244 -79.20 37.01 -13.57
N TRP A 245 -78.97 35.82 -14.11
CA TRP A 245 -78.30 34.76 -13.35
C TRP A 245 -76.82 35.11 -13.14
N ILE A 246 -76.32 34.85 -11.93
CA ILE A 246 -74.93 35.08 -11.52
C ILE A 246 -74.38 33.74 -11.05
N LEU A 247 -73.10 33.49 -11.38
CA LEU A 247 -72.41 32.31 -10.89
C LEU A 247 -71.91 32.58 -9.46
N ASP A 248 -72.69 32.11 -8.49
CA ASP A 248 -72.44 32.25 -7.05
C ASP A 248 -71.52 31.13 -6.51
N GLY A 249 -70.79 31.42 -5.44
CA GLY A 249 -69.93 30.44 -4.74
C GLY A 249 -68.54 30.21 -5.35
N PHE A 250 -68.19 30.91 -6.44
CA PHE A 250 -66.91 30.78 -7.14
C PHE A 250 -66.16 32.12 -7.19
N GLU A 251 -65.67 32.61 -6.05
CA GLU A 251 -64.95 33.88 -5.98
C GLU A 251 -63.52 33.77 -6.55
N VAL A 252 -63.06 34.83 -7.23
CA VAL A 252 -61.69 34.89 -7.71
C VAL A 252 -60.78 35.22 -6.53
N PRO A 253 -59.77 34.39 -6.22
CA PRO A 253 -58.86 34.66 -5.12
C PRO A 253 -58.14 36.01 -5.31
N ALA A 254 -58.16 36.86 -4.28
CA ALA A 254 -57.36 38.07 -4.28
C ALA A 254 -55.87 37.69 -4.24
N LEU A 255 -55.11 38.19 -5.22
CA LEU A 255 -53.66 38.11 -5.17
C LEU A 255 -53.17 39.26 -4.29
N ASP A 256 -52.74 38.91 -3.08
CA ASP A 256 -51.93 39.83 -2.29
C ASP A 256 -50.53 39.90 -2.89
N ASP A 257 -50.31 40.87 -3.77
CA ASP A 257 -49.01 41.17 -4.37
C ASP A 257 -48.06 41.89 -3.38
N SER A 258 -48.53 42.25 -2.17
CA SER A 258 -47.74 43.02 -1.20
C SER A 258 -46.82 42.18 -0.31
N SER A 259 -46.98 40.85 -0.30
CA SER A 259 -46.38 39.99 0.74
C SER A 259 -45.06 39.31 0.37
N TYR A 260 -44.61 39.33 -0.89
CA TYR A 260 -43.34 38.69 -1.27
C TYR A 260 -42.34 39.69 -1.86
N SER A 261 -41.48 40.23 -0.98
CA SER A 261 -40.22 40.83 -1.41
C SER A 261 -39.22 39.71 -1.68
N PHE A 262 -38.66 39.65 -2.90
CA PHE A 262 -37.58 38.71 -3.19
C PHE A 262 -36.38 39.09 -2.30
N PRO A 263 -35.92 38.22 -1.37
CA PRO A 263 -34.86 38.56 -0.44
C PRO A 263 -33.50 38.44 -1.13
N ASP A 264 -33.25 39.30 -2.13
CA ASP A 264 -32.04 39.27 -2.95
C ASP A 264 -30.78 39.45 -2.09
N GLU A 265 -30.88 40.27 -1.04
CA GLU A 265 -29.83 40.46 -0.05
C GLU A 265 -29.50 39.17 0.71
N ASP A 266 -30.50 38.41 1.18
CA ASP A 266 -30.26 37.15 1.88
C ASP A 266 -29.60 36.10 0.98
N PHE A 267 -30.02 36.01 -0.29
CA PHE A 267 -29.40 35.11 -1.26
C PHE A 267 -27.96 35.51 -1.58
N ARG A 268 -27.68 36.82 -1.69
CA ARG A 268 -26.32 37.33 -1.92
C ARG A 268 -25.44 37.08 -0.71
N ALA A 269 -25.94 37.36 0.49
CA ALA A 269 -25.24 37.09 1.74
C ALA A 269 -24.92 35.60 1.89
N ALA A 270 -25.84 34.71 1.53
CA ALA A 270 -25.61 33.26 1.53
C ALA A 270 -24.55 32.82 0.51
N ASP A 271 -24.58 33.33 -0.73
CA ASP A 271 -23.55 33.01 -1.74
C ASP A 271 -22.17 33.54 -1.34
N GLU A 272 -22.10 34.75 -0.78
CA GLU A 272 -20.86 35.33 -0.25
C GLU A 272 -20.31 34.53 0.93
N ALA A 273 -21.16 34.11 1.87
CA ALA A 273 -20.77 33.27 2.99
C ALA A 273 -20.22 31.91 2.53
N LEU A 274 -20.86 31.28 1.54
CA LEU A 274 -20.38 30.01 0.97
C LEU A 274 -19.04 30.17 0.25
N ARG A 275 -18.83 31.26 -0.51
CA ARG A 275 -17.52 31.56 -1.12
C ARG A 275 -16.43 31.78 -0.08
N ALA A 276 -16.73 32.56 0.97
CA ALA A 276 -15.79 32.81 2.04
C ALA A 276 -15.39 31.52 2.77
N ALA A 277 -16.36 30.60 2.97
CA ALA A 277 -16.09 29.29 3.55
C ALA A 277 -15.17 28.43 2.67
N THR A 278 -15.40 28.39 1.35
CA THR A 278 -14.50 27.68 0.41
C THR A 278 -13.09 28.26 0.42
N GLN A 279 -12.96 29.59 0.36
CA GLN A 279 -11.64 30.23 0.38
C GLN A 279 -10.89 29.91 1.69
N LYS A 280 -11.58 30.04 2.83
CA LYS A 280 -10.99 29.72 4.13
C LYS A 280 -10.52 28.27 4.24
N LEU A 281 -11.26 27.33 3.62
CA LEU A 281 -10.84 25.94 3.56
C LEU A 281 -9.59 25.76 2.70
N GLN A 282 -9.56 26.34 1.51
CA GLN A 282 -8.41 26.26 0.59
C GLN A 282 -7.15 26.85 1.22
N ASP A 283 -7.29 27.97 1.92
CA ASP A 283 -6.20 28.60 2.66
C ASP A 283 -5.67 27.64 3.74
N ALA A 284 -6.58 27.09 4.57
CA ALA A 284 -6.21 26.13 5.63
C ALA A 284 -5.58 24.84 5.07
N TYR A 285 -6.05 24.35 3.93
CA TYR A 285 -5.48 23.21 3.22
C TYR A 285 -4.05 23.48 2.76
N SER A 286 -3.83 24.64 2.12
CA SER A 286 -2.51 25.05 1.65
C SER A 286 -1.52 25.24 2.80
N GLU A 287 -1.97 25.78 3.94
CA GLU A 287 -1.17 25.88 5.16
C GLU A 287 -0.83 24.50 5.73
N GLY A 288 -1.80 23.57 5.72
CA GLY A 288 -1.62 22.19 6.15
C GLY A 288 -0.55 21.46 5.33
N ILE A 289 -0.60 21.56 4.00
CA ILE A 289 0.42 20.98 3.12
C ILE A 289 1.79 21.59 3.40
N ALA A 290 1.89 22.92 3.43
CA ALA A 290 3.17 23.60 3.68
C ALA A 290 3.78 23.20 5.02
N TRP A 291 2.95 23.00 6.05
CA TRP A 291 3.40 22.51 7.36
C TRP A 291 3.94 21.08 7.30
N ILE A 292 3.26 20.18 6.58
CA ILE A 292 3.68 18.78 6.39
C ILE A 292 5.00 18.72 5.60
N GLU A 293 5.11 19.43 4.48
CA GLU A 293 6.31 19.47 3.64
C GLU A 293 7.52 19.99 4.43
N LYS A 294 7.34 21.07 5.20
CA LYS A 294 8.40 21.60 6.07
C LYS A 294 8.87 20.55 7.08
N ARG A 295 7.95 19.85 7.75
CA ARG A 295 8.27 18.79 8.71
C ARG A 295 8.96 17.60 8.05
N ALA A 296 8.57 17.24 6.83
CA ALA A 296 9.20 16.17 6.07
C ALA A 296 10.66 16.52 5.70
N VAL A 297 10.92 17.76 5.29
CA VAL A 297 12.29 18.27 5.01
C VAL A 297 13.13 18.33 6.28
N GLU A 298 12.58 18.80 7.41
CA GLU A 298 13.26 18.78 8.71
C GLU A 298 13.60 17.35 9.17
N ALA A 299 12.69 16.39 8.95
CA ALA A 299 12.94 14.99 9.27
C ALA A 299 13.98 14.32 8.35
N GLY A 300 14.01 14.70 7.06
CA GLY A 300 14.98 14.18 6.09
C GLY A 300 16.36 14.84 6.15
N SER A 301 16.46 16.07 6.65
CA SER A 301 17.73 16.81 6.85
C SER A 301 18.42 16.50 8.19
N ALA A 302 17.74 15.78 9.08
CA ALA A 302 18.31 15.24 10.32
C ALA A 302 18.92 13.82 10.14
N GLU A 303 18.90 13.26 8.92
CA GLU A 303 19.63 12.03 8.55
C GLU A 303 21.07 12.30 8.11
#